data_AF-A0A1G9FVX0-F1
#
_entry.id   AF-A0A1G9FVX0-F1
#
_cell.length_a   1.000
_cell.length_b   1.000
_cell.length_c   1.000
_cell.angle_alpha   90.00
_cell.angle_beta   90.00
_cell.angle_gamma   90.00
#
_symmetry.space_group_name_H-M   'P 1'
#
loop_
_entity.id
_entity.type
_entity.pdbx_description
1 polymer ?
#
loop_
_entity_poly.entity_id
_entity_poly.type
_entity_poly.pdbx_seq_one_letter_code
_entity_poly.pdbx_strand_id
1 'polypeptide(L)'
;MTSLQAIRTTSETAFLEHLDQALHTLTERDTYILRKAANERAISFRLAMHLQSVFSDWDVDCEYNCWDSFGKHMNHIIATTDTAATEARTIYPDIVIHKRGTSQNLAAIELSKSTNDFGKHQDIKKLKAYKAQIGYAYAVLLTIGVDDDIDNNRIEIMQ
;
A
#
# COMPACT_ATOMS: atom_id res chain seq x y z
N MET A 1 29.65 -7.61 16.95
CA MET A 1 28.74 -8.12 15.91
C MET A 1 28.11 -6.92 15.23
N THR A 2 28.68 -6.52 14.11
CA THR A 2 28.36 -5.26 13.43
C THR A 2 27.06 -5.44 12.66
N SER A 3 26.04 -4.67 13.04
CA SER A 3 24.77 -4.58 12.34
C SER A 3 25.03 -4.15 10.89
N LEU A 4 24.76 -5.05 9.94
CA LEU A 4 24.69 -4.72 8.52
C LEU A 4 23.46 -3.83 8.32
N GLN A 5 23.65 -2.51 8.32
CA GLN A 5 22.70 -1.62 7.66
C GLN A 5 22.73 -1.95 6.17
N ALA A 6 21.64 -2.54 5.66
CA ALA A 6 21.48 -2.78 4.24
C ALA A 6 21.61 -1.46 3.47
N ILE A 7 22.47 -1.43 2.46
CA ILE A 7 22.65 -0.27 1.59
C ILE A 7 21.39 -0.14 0.74
N ARG A 8 20.60 0.92 0.97
CA ARG A 8 19.43 1.23 0.14
C ARG A 8 19.89 1.71 -1.24
N THR A 9 19.15 1.32 -2.28
CA THR A 9 19.40 1.84 -3.63
C THR A 9 18.90 3.29 -3.75
N THR A 10 19.47 4.08 -4.66
CA THR A 10 19.00 5.46 -4.93
C THR A 10 17.50 5.51 -5.27
N SER A 11 17.00 4.50 -6.02
CA SER A 11 15.59 4.37 -6.35
C SER A 11 14.72 4.12 -5.12
N GLU A 12 15.18 3.29 -4.18
CA GLU A 12 14.44 3.02 -2.95
C GLU A 12 14.41 4.25 -2.04
N THR A 13 15.53 4.97 -1.92
CA THR A 13 15.58 6.23 -1.18
C THR A 13 14.60 7.25 -1.76
N ALA A 14 14.61 7.44 -3.08
CA ALA A 14 13.69 8.36 -3.74
C ALA A 14 12.22 7.95 -3.54
N PHE A 15 11.88 6.66 -3.68
CA PHE A 15 10.52 6.18 -3.43
C PHE A 15 10.05 6.49 -2.00
N LEU A 16 10.92 6.24 -1.00
CA LEU A 16 10.61 6.50 0.40
C LEU A 16 10.46 7.99 0.71
N GLU A 17 11.27 8.85 0.10
CA GLU A 17 11.16 10.31 0.25
C GLU A 17 9.80 10.83 -0.27
N HIS A 18 9.35 10.38 -1.44
CA HIS A 18 8.05 10.76 -1.97
C HIS A 18 6.89 10.19 -1.13
N LEU A 19 7.01 8.95 -0.64
CA LEU A 19 6.02 8.35 0.26
C LEU A 19 5.91 9.15 1.57
N ASP A 20 7.04 9.50 2.18
CA ASP A 20 7.10 10.31 3.41
C ASP A 20 6.47 11.70 3.18
N GLN A 21 6.78 12.34 2.06
CA GLN A 21 6.17 13.63 1.69
C GLN A 21 4.64 13.53 1.54
N ALA A 22 4.14 12.45 0.92
CA ALA A 22 2.69 12.23 0.78
C ALA A 22 2.03 11.97 2.15
N LEU A 23 2.69 11.22 3.03
CA LEU A 23 2.22 10.97 4.40
C LEU A 23 2.18 12.25 5.24
N HIS A 24 3.21 13.08 5.17
CA HIS A 24 3.22 14.39 5.83
C HIS A 24 2.06 15.25 5.35
N THR A 25 1.84 15.31 4.04
CA THR A 25 0.72 16.07 3.45
C THR A 25 -0.64 15.53 3.91
N LEU A 26 -0.79 14.20 4.02
CA LEU A 26 -1.99 13.56 4.58
C LEU A 26 -2.22 14.00 6.02
N THR A 27 -1.20 13.90 6.88
CA THR A 27 -1.30 14.30 8.30
C THR A 27 -1.70 15.77 8.43
N GLU A 28 -1.08 16.66 7.65
CA GLU A 28 -1.34 18.10 7.71
C GLU A 28 -2.72 18.50 7.15
N ARG A 29 -3.12 17.96 6.00
CA ARG A 29 -4.32 18.42 5.27
C ARG A 29 -5.57 17.62 5.60
N ASP A 30 -5.41 16.40 6.10
CA ASP A 30 -6.50 15.45 6.32
C ASP A 30 -6.60 15.01 7.79
N THR A 31 -6.05 15.80 8.73
CA THR A 31 -6.11 15.56 10.18
C THR A 31 -7.52 15.22 10.67
N TYR A 32 -8.55 15.85 10.11
CA TYR A 32 -9.93 15.62 10.51
C TYR A 32 -10.36 14.16 10.32
N ILE A 33 -10.04 13.53 9.17
CA ILE A 33 -10.44 12.14 8.92
C ILE A 33 -9.61 11.15 9.74
N LEU A 34 -8.36 11.50 10.04
CA LEU A 34 -7.46 10.71 10.88
C LEU A 34 -7.88 10.71 12.36
N ARG A 35 -8.63 11.73 12.81
CA ARG A 35 -9.16 11.84 14.20
C ARG A 35 -10.63 11.45 14.37
N LYS A 36 -11.34 11.16 13.29
CA LYS A 36 -12.80 10.88 13.32
C LYS A 36 -13.15 9.45 12.97
N ALA A 37 -12.23 8.53 13.23
CA ALA A 37 -12.40 7.11 12.98
C ALA A 37 -12.87 6.79 11.54
N ALA A 38 -12.37 7.54 10.55
CA ALA A 38 -12.61 7.22 9.16
C ALA A 38 -12.17 5.77 8.86
N ASN A 39 -12.85 5.15 7.90
CA ASN A 39 -12.44 3.82 7.44
C ASN A 39 -11.16 3.92 6.60
N GLU A 40 -10.47 2.79 6.47
CA GLU A 40 -9.21 2.69 5.73
C GLU A 40 -9.38 3.13 4.27
N ARG A 41 -10.52 2.82 3.63
CA ARG A 41 -10.83 3.26 2.25
C ARG A 41 -10.80 4.78 2.07
N ALA A 42 -11.39 5.53 3.00
CA ALA A 42 -11.37 6.99 2.94
C ALA A 42 -9.95 7.54 3.12
N ILE A 43 -9.16 6.94 4.00
CA ILE A 43 -7.76 7.31 4.23
C ILE A 43 -6.92 6.97 2.97
N SER A 44 -7.08 5.77 2.42
CA SER A 44 -6.40 5.30 1.20
C SER A 44 -6.67 6.24 0.02
N PHE A 45 -7.93 6.66 -0.18
CA PHE A 45 -8.27 7.63 -1.22
C PHE A 45 -7.52 8.96 -1.06
N ARG A 46 -7.49 9.53 0.16
CA ARG A 46 -6.79 10.80 0.42
C ARG A 46 -5.28 10.65 0.26
N LEU A 47 -4.71 9.55 0.74
CA LEU A 47 -3.30 9.25 0.54
C LEU A 47 -2.97 9.10 -0.95
N ALA A 48 -3.79 8.39 -1.72
CA ALA A 48 -3.61 8.23 -3.16
C ALA A 48 -3.59 9.58 -3.91
N MET A 49 -4.42 10.55 -3.50
CA MET A 49 -4.37 11.90 -4.07
C MET A 49 -3.02 12.61 -3.81
N HIS A 50 -2.47 12.50 -2.60
CA HIS A 50 -1.17 13.10 -2.27
C HIS A 50 -0.03 12.36 -2.96
N LEU A 51 -0.09 11.04 -3.02
CA LEU A 51 0.84 10.21 -3.80
C LEU A 51 0.83 10.60 -5.28
N GLN A 52 -0.34 10.82 -5.89
CA GLN A 52 -0.44 11.25 -7.30
C GLN A 52 0.27 12.58 -7.55
N SER A 53 0.29 13.49 -6.57
CA SER A 53 0.95 14.79 -6.70
C SER A 53 2.49 14.70 -6.68
N VAL A 54 3.04 13.69 -5.99
CA VAL A 54 4.50 13.49 -5.86
C VAL A 54 5.03 12.48 -6.89
N PHE A 55 4.20 11.54 -7.35
CA PHE A 55 4.50 10.61 -8.43
C PHE A 55 3.81 11.06 -9.74
N SER A 56 4.12 12.28 -10.20
CA SER A 56 3.48 12.89 -11.38
C SER A 56 3.65 12.09 -12.68
N ASP A 57 4.76 11.37 -12.79
CA ASP A 57 5.05 10.48 -13.91
C ASP A 57 4.43 9.09 -13.75
N TRP A 58 3.54 8.84 -12.78
CA TRP A 58 2.87 7.56 -12.59
C TRP A 58 1.36 7.76 -12.44
N ASP A 59 0.60 6.69 -12.69
CA ASP A 59 -0.79 6.62 -12.27
C ASP A 59 -0.85 6.09 -10.83
N VAL A 60 -1.69 6.69 -9.99
CA VAL A 60 -1.99 6.21 -8.64
C VAL A 60 -3.47 5.87 -8.53
N ASP A 61 -3.78 4.61 -8.26
CA ASP A 61 -5.15 4.10 -8.24
C ASP A 61 -5.43 3.31 -6.94
N CYS A 62 -6.63 3.46 -6.40
CA CYS A 62 -7.12 2.61 -5.31
C CYS A 62 -7.83 1.37 -5.85
N GLU A 63 -7.65 0.22 -5.19
CA GLU A 63 -8.34 -1.05 -5.49
C GLU A 63 -8.35 -1.41 -7.00
N TYR A 64 -7.25 -1.12 -7.71
CA TYR A 64 -7.19 -1.28 -9.17
C TYR A 64 -7.25 -2.74 -9.61
N ASN A 65 -8.16 -3.06 -10.54
CA ASN A 65 -8.48 -4.42 -10.95
C ASN A 65 -8.20 -4.75 -12.44
N CYS A 66 -7.58 -3.86 -13.22
CA CYS A 66 -7.39 -4.08 -14.67
C CYS A 66 -6.04 -4.74 -15.01
N TRP A 67 -5.69 -5.84 -14.33
CA TRP A 67 -4.45 -6.60 -14.60
C TRP A 67 -4.55 -7.56 -15.80
N ASP A 68 -5.78 -7.92 -16.18
CA ASP A 68 -6.09 -8.87 -17.26
C ASP A 68 -5.53 -8.47 -18.62
N SER A 69 -5.29 -7.17 -18.84
CA SER A 69 -4.73 -6.60 -20.07
C SER A 69 -3.37 -7.20 -20.49
N PHE A 70 -2.65 -7.87 -19.57
CA PHE A 70 -1.31 -8.40 -19.80
C PHE A 70 -1.18 -9.91 -19.56
N GLY A 71 -2.29 -10.65 -19.42
CA GLY A 71 -2.26 -12.08 -19.12
C GLY A 71 -1.63 -12.43 -17.76
N LYS A 72 -1.41 -11.42 -16.90
CA LYS A 72 -1.02 -11.59 -15.51
C LYS A 72 -2.29 -11.62 -14.66
N HIS A 73 -2.80 -12.82 -14.44
CA HIS A 73 -3.85 -13.04 -13.45
C HIS A 73 -3.20 -13.39 -12.12
N MET A 74 -3.71 -12.81 -11.04
CA MET A 74 -3.28 -13.23 -9.71
C MET A 74 -3.89 -14.60 -9.41
N ASN A 75 -3.17 -15.65 -9.77
CA ASN A 75 -3.61 -17.02 -9.57
C ASN A 75 -3.61 -17.32 -8.07
N HIS A 76 -4.79 -17.64 -7.54
CA HIS A 76 -4.98 -18.22 -6.21
C HIS A 76 -4.24 -17.51 -5.06
N ILE A 77 -4.62 -16.27 -4.76
CA ILE A 77 -4.68 -15.83 -3.35
C ILE A 77 -6.13 -15.98 -2.88
N ILE A 78 -6.72 -17.14 -3.14
CA ILE A 78 -7.88 -17.55 -2.35
C ILE A 78 -7.25 -17.97 -1.03
N ALA A 79 -7.19 -17.03 -0.09
CA ALA A 79 -7.13 -17.42 1.29
C ALA A 79 -8.35 -18.34 1.49
N THR A 80 -8.12 -19.65 1.54
CA THR A 80 -9.10 -20.64 1.98
C THR A 80 -9.57 -20.16 3.35
N THR A 81 -10.68 -19.44 3.33
CA THR A 81 -11.41 -19.04 4.52
C THR A 81 -12.62 -19.94 4.48
N ASP A 82 -12.61 -20.98 5.32
CA ASP A 82 -13.69 -21.95 5.50
C ASP A 82 -14.97 -21.32 6.07
N THR A 83 -15.14 -20.01 5.95
CA THR A 83 -16.27 -19.29 6.52
C THR A 83 -16.91 -18.47 5.42
N ALA A 84 -18.22 -18.67 5.26
CA ALA A 84 -19.13 -17.91 4.42
C ALA A 84 -19.26 -16.43 4.87
N ALA A 85 -18.17 -15.80 5.30
CA ALA A 85 -18.09 -14.39 5.60
C ALA A 85 -17.93 -13.63 4.27
N THR A 86 -18.97 -12.89 3.94
CA THR A 86 -19.31 -12.33 2.64
C THR A 86 -18.52 -11.07 2.28
N GLU A 87 -17.27 -10.97 2.74
CA GLU A 87 -16.31 -10.04 2.19
C GLU A 87 -15.27 -10.88 1.48
N ALA A 88 -15.50 -11.10 0.18
CA ALA A 88 -14.45 -11.56 -0.71
C ALA A 88 -13.30 -10.57 -0.57
N ARG A 89 -12.34 -10.86 0.34
CA ARG A 89 -11.16 -10.04 0.60
C ARG A 89 -10.59 -9.72 -0.76
N THR A 90 -10.72 -8.45 -1.13
CA THR A 90 -10.39 -8.00 -2.46
C THR A 90 -8.95 -8.41 -2.71
N ILE A 91 -8.73 -9.09 -3.83
CA ILE A 91 -7.40 -9.44 -4.29
C ILE A 91 -6.61 -8.19 -4.69
N TYR A 92 -7.22 -7.01 -4.65
CA TYR A 92 -6.66 -5.72 -5.07
C TYR A 92 -6.00 -5.01 -3.88
N PRO A 93 -4.75 -4.51 -4.02
CA PRO A 93 -4.12 -3.66 -3.02
C PRO A 93 -4.94 -2.39 -2.78
N ASP A 94 -4.83 -1.81 -1.59
CA ASP A 94 -5.53 -0.57 -1.27
C ASP A 94 -5.09 0.59 -2.17
N ILE A 95 -3.80 0.67 -2.49
CA ILE A 95 -3.23 1.65 -3.42
C ILE A 95 -2.17 0.98 -4.30
N VAL A 96 -2.18 1.32 -5.58
CA VAL A 96 -1.11 0.95 -6.53
C VAL A 96 -0.51 2.20 -7.19
N ILE A 97 0.79 2.14 -7.46
CA ILE A 97 1.51 3.11 -8.28
C ILE A 97 2.06 2.36 -9.49
N HIS A 98 1.59 2.73 -10.68
CA HIS A 98 1.81 1.96 -11.91
C HIS A 98 1.63 2.83 -13.16
N LYS A 99 1.80 2.23 -14.33
CA LYS A 99 1.44 2.83 -15.61
C LYS A 99 0.30 2.04 -16.22
N ARG A 100 -0.89 2.65 -16.30
CA ARG A 100 -2.09 2.02 -16.84
C ARG A 100 -1.83 1.53 -18.27
N GLY A 101 -2.33 0.35 -18.60
CA GLY A 101 -2.11 -0.24 -19.92
C GLY A 101 -0.63 -0.58 -20.20
N THR A 102 0.18 -0.83 -19.16
CA THR A 102 1.53 -1.39 -19.30
C THR A 102 1.81 -2.43 -18.20
N SER A 103 2.98 -3.07 -18.24
CA SER A 103 3.48 -3.92 -17.16
C SER A 103 4.42 -3.20 -16.17
N GLN A 104 4.51 -1.88 -16.23
CA GLN A 104 5.34 -1.09 -15.32
C GLN A 104 4.59 -0.87 -14.00
N ASN A 105 5.02 -1.59 -12.97
CA ASN A 105 4.39 -1.64 -11.66
C ASN A 105 5.40 -1.18 -10.60
N LEU A 106 5.23 0.04 -10.07
CA LEU A 106 6.19 0.61 -9.12
C LEU A 106 5.92 0.10 -7.70
N ALA A 107 4.74 0.36 -7.15
CA ALA A 107 4.42 0.00 -5.77
C ALA A 107 3.00 -0.55 -5.61
N ALA A 108 2.85 -1.55 -4.74
CA ALA A 108 1.57 -1.97 -4.18
C ALA A 108 1.61 -1.70 -2.67
N ILE A 109 0.57 -1.07 -2.14
CA ILE A 109 0.48 -0.63 -0.75
C ILE A 109 -0.79 -1.23 -0.13
N GLU A 110 -0.63 -1.91 1.00
CA GLU A 110 -1.71 -2.30 1.90
C GLU A 110 -1.69 -1.37 3.11
N LEU A 111 -2.83 -0.81 3.46
CA LEU A 111 -2.99 0.18 4.51
C LEU A 111 -3.68 -0.45 5.72
N SER A 112 -3.11 -0.23 6.90
CA SER A 112 -3.77 -0.51 8.18
C SER A 112 -3.77 0.73 9.05
N LYS A 113 -4.79 0.92 9.87
CA LYS A 113 -4.71 1.93 10.95
C LYS A 113 -3.86 1.41 12.11
N SER A 114 -3.23 2.29 12.88
CA SER A 114 -2.46 1.91 14.06
C SER A 114 -3.31 1.27 15.17
N THR A 115 -4.62 1.50 15.14
CA THR A 115 -5.60 0.83 16.00
C THR A 115 -6.08 -0.53 15.47
N ASN A 116 -5.60 -0.97 14.30
CA ASN A 116 -6.04 -2.19 13.64
C ASN A 116 -4.85 -3.07 13.21
N ASP A 117 -4.50 -4.03 14.08
CA ASP A 117 -3.50 -5.07 13.78
C ASP A 117 -4.13 -6.35 13.20
N PHE A 118 -5.46 -6.41 13.09
CA PHE A 118 -6.12 -7.59 12.56
C PHE A 118 -5.90 -7.69 11.05
N GLY A 119 -5.48 -8.86 10.58
CA GLY A 119 -5.34 -9.09 9.15
C GLY A 119 -3.90 -9.03 8.61
N LYS A 120 -2.96 -8.50 9.39
CA LYS A 120 -1.56 -8.25 8.97
C LYS A 120 -0.88 -9.43 8.28
N HIS A 121 -1.10 -10.67 8.76
CA HIS A 121 -0.52 -11.86 8.12
C HIS A 121 -1.10 -12.13 6.73
N GLN A 122 -2.38 -11.85 6.52
CA GLN A 122 -2.99 -11.96 5.19
C GLN A 122 -2.49 -10.85 4.26
N ASP A 123 -2.31 -9.63 4.76
CA ASP A 123 -1.78 -8.52 3.95
C ASP A 123 -0.33 -8.77 3.53
N ILE A 124 0.51 -9.29 4.43
CA ILE A 124 1.87 -9.71 4.10
C ILE A 124 1.89 -10.80 3.01
N LYS A 125 0.95 -11.75 3.05
CA LYS A 125 0.83 -12.78 2.00
C LYS A 125 0.43 -12.16 0.65
N LYS A 126 -0.54 -11.24 0.65
CA LYS A 126 -0.96 -10.50 -0.55
C LYS A 126 0.20 -9.71 -1.15
N LEU A 127 0.89 -8.91 -0.34
CA LEU A 127 2.04 -8.10 -0.74
C LEU A 127 3.16 -8.92 -1.38
N LYS A 128 3.52 -10.07 -0.79
CA LYS A 128 4.52 -10.98 -1.37
C LYS A 128 4.08 -11.52 -2.73
N ALA A 129 2.79 -11.82 -2.91
CA ALA A 129 2.26 -12.28 -4.17
C ALA A 129 2.16 -11.17 -5.23
N TYR A 130 1.84 -9.92 -4.86
CA TYR A 130 1.92 -8.77 -5.78
C TYR A 130 3.33 -8.61 -6.34
N LYS A 131 4.34 -8.70 -5.48
CA LYS A 131 5.75 -8.64 -5.89
C LYS A 131 6.10 -9.81 -6.82
N ALA A 132 5.77 -11.05 -6.43
CA ALA A 132 6.18 -12.25 -7.16
C ALA A 132 5.41 -12.51 -8.47
N GLN A 133 4.10 -12.26 -8.50
CA GLN A 133 3.23 -12.59 -9.64
C GLN A 133 2.99 -11.40 -10.57
N ILE A 134 2.75 -10.21 -10.00
CA ILE A 134 2.40 -9.02 -10.78
C ILE A 134 3.64 -8.19 -11.13
N GLY A 135 4.69 -8.27 -10.30
CA GLY A 135 5.98 -7.64 -10.54
C GLY A 135 6.06 -6.20 -10.06
N TYR A 136 5.37 -5.86 -8.97
CA TYR A 136 5.57 -4.59 -8.28
C TYR A 136 6.98 -4.51 -7.70
N ALA A 137 7.70 -3.41 -7.95
CA ALA A 137 9.05 -3.22 -7.42
C ALA A 137 9.03 -3.14 -5.88
N TYR A 138 8.08 -2.39 -5.33
CA TYR A 138 7.87 -2.21 -3.90
C TYR A 138 6.53 -2.80 -3.48
N ALA A 139 6.53 -3.60 -2.42
CA ALA A 139 5.32 -4.12 -1.79
C ALA A 139 5.35 -3.67 -0.34
N VAL A 140 4.45 -2.75 0.03
CA VAL A 140 4.52 -1.97 1.27
C VAL A 140 3.33 -2.29 2.13
N LEU A 141 3.59 -2.68 3.38
CA LEU A 141 2.59 -2.60 4.44
C LEU A 141 2.77 -1.26 5.15
N LEU A 142 1.74 -0.44 5.10
CA LEU A 142 1.72 0.92 5.65
C LEU A 142 0.74 0.98 6.82
N THR A 143 1.25 1.17 8.02
CA THR A 143 0.42 1.46 9.17
C THR A 143 0.32 2.97 9.37
N ILE A 144 -0.89 3.50 9.27
CA ILE A 144 -1.19 4.92 9.46
C ILE A 144 -1.55 5.18 10.92
N GLY A 145 -0.84 6.14 11.51
CA GLY A 145 -1.17 6.69 12.82
C GLY A 145 -2.53 7.40 12.79
N VAL A 146 -3.39 7.12 13.77
CA VAL A 146 -4.70 7.77 13.92
C VAL A 146 -4.92 8.25 15.35
N ASP A 147 -5.88 9.16 15.54
CA ASP A 147 -6.20 9.75 16.86
C ASP A 147 -4.97 10.38 17.54
N ASP A 148 -4.54 9.84 18.69
CA ASP A 148 -3.37 10.31 19.45
C ASP A 148 -2.04 9.82 18.86
N ASP A 149 -2.09 8.89 17.91
CA ASP A 149 -0.93 8.25 17.28
C ASP A 149 -0.63 8.82 15.87
N ILE A 150 -1.26 9.94 15.50
CA ILE A 150 -1.28 10.50 14.13
C ILE A 150 0.11 10.77 13.52
N ASP A 151 1.13 10.96 14.35
CA ASP A 151 2.50 11.25 13.92
C ASP A 151 3.38 9.99 13.79
N ASN A 152 2.84 8.80 14.10
CA ASN A 152 3.60 7.55 14.19
C ASN A 152 3.24 6.57 13.06
N ASN A 153 3.47 6.98 11.82
CA ASN A 153 3.34 6.08 10.68
C ASN A 153 4.46 5.02 10.68
N ARG A 154 4.14 3.79 10.25
CA ARG A 154 5.13 2.70 10.10
C ARG A 154 5.10 2.16 8.69
N ILE A 155 6.29 2.02 8.11
CA ILE A 155 6.49 1.54 6.74
C ILE A 155 7.28 0.24 6.78
N GLU A 156 6.68 -0.86 6.31
CA GLU A 156 7.32 -2.18 6.22
C GLU A 156 7.37 -2.60 4.74
N ILE A 157 8.57 -2.61 4.13
CA ILE A 157 8.76 -3.07 2.75
C ILE A 157 9.02 -4.58 2.73
N MET A 158 8.22 -5.32 1.97
CA MET A 158 8.40 -6.75 1.79
C MET A 158 9.62 -7.04 0.92
N GLN A 159 10.50 -7.91 1.45
CA GLN A 159 11.61 -8.51 0.73
C GLN A 159 11.12 -9.54 -0.29
#